data_AF-A0A7C6JC91-F1
#
_entry.id   AF-A0A7C6JC91-F1
#
_cell.length_a   1.000
_cell.length_b   1.000
_cell.length_c   1.000
_cell.angle_alpha   90.00
_cell.angle_beta   90.00
_cell.angle_gamma   90.00
#
_symmetry.space_group_name_H-M   'P 1'
#
loop_
_entity.id
_entity.type
_entity.pdbx_description
1 polymer ?
#
loop_
_entity_poly.entity_id
_entity_poly.type
_entity_poly.pdbx_seq_one_letter_code
_entity_poly.pdbx_strand_id
1 'polypeptide(L)'
;LERLLIEGQPLEDDQSLKRHYGYFKLDYDAGARILRSFELNEKKVERAKRASGFFSIMTHKLDMGAMETYRTYKLRDEQEKAFQQMKGQMVANRQRNWSEEGKTGRLFILFISMILGSLVRHTWRTTKLYDLFSSSLDVLDEMRSIRCVEHKGRAKFITPFVGKQLDICEAFGFAVPKGCGPDYTSKKKHPPKRGRPPKKIIERDL
;
A
#
# COMPACT_ATOMS: atom_id res chain seq x y z
N LEU A 1 -18.83 2.46 -17.06
CA LEU A 1 -19.78 2.77 -18.15
C LEU A 1 -21.17 3.06 -17.60
N GLU A 2 -21.79 2.16 -16.84
CA GLU A 2 -23.11 2.44 -16.22
C GLU A 2 -23.12 3.71 -15.35
N ARG A 3 -22.13 3.90 -14.47
CA ARG A 3 -21.99 5.15 -13.69
C ARG A 3 -21.78 6.39 -14.57
N LEU A 4 -21.02 6.27 -15.66
CA LEU A 4 -20.76 7.37 -16.60
C LEU A 4 -21.99 7.74 -17.42
N LEU A 5 -22.86 6.76 -17.71
CA LEU A 5 -24.14 6.96 -18.39
C LEU A 5 -25.14 7.71 -17.48
N ILE A 6 -25.12 7.43 -16.18
CA ILE A 6 -26.01 8.04 -15.18
C ILE A 6 -25.54 9.45 -14.77
N GLU A 7 -24.22 9.64 -14.62
CA GLU A 7 -23.64 10.90 -14.15
C GLU A 7 -23.45 11.94 -15.27
N GLY A 8 -23.61 11.57 -16.54
CA GLY A 8 -23.55 12.50 -17.68
C GLY A 8 -22.20 13.23 -17.82
N GLN A 9 -21.12 12.64 -17.29
CA GLN A 9 -19.79 13.25 -17.34
C GLN A 9 -19.23 13.22 -18.77
N PRO A 10 -18.51 14.28 -19.19
CA PRO A 10 -17.86 14.30 -20.49
C PRO A 10 -16.79 13.20 -20.56
N LEU A 11 -16.84 12.39 -21.61
CA LEU A 11 -15.85 11.36 -21.91
C LEU A 11 -14.47 11.99 -22.15
N GLU A 12 -13.43 11.29 -21.70
CA GLU A 12 -12.02 11.63 -21.93
C GLU A 12 -11.63 11.59 -23.43
N ASP A 13 -10.34 11.80 -23.75
CA ASP A 13 -9.84 11.74 -25.12
C ASP A 13 -10.07 10.37 -25.79
N ASP A 14 -10.27 10.40 -27.12
CA ASP A 14 -10.61 9.23 -27.94
C ASP A 14 -9.55 8.10 -27.86
N GLN A 15 -8.29 8.45 -27.56
CA GLN A 15 -7.23 7.48 -27.27
C GLN A 15 -7.42 6.75 -25.93
N SER A 16 -7.85 7.46 -24.89
CA SER A 16 -8.13 6.89 -23.57
C SER A 16 -9.36 5.98 -23.63
N LEU A 17 -10.40 6.36 -24.39
CA LEU A 17 -11.58 5.51 -24.59
C LEU A 17 -11.24 4.17 -25.24
N LYS A 18 -10.39 4.19 -26.28
CA LYS A 18 -9.96 2.97 -26.97
C LYS A 18 -9.11 2.07 -26.07
N ARG A 19 -8.31 2.63 -25.16
CA ARG A 19 -7.51 1.88 -24.19
C ARG A 19 -8.36 1.26 -23.08
N HIS A 20 -9.26 2.04 -22.47
CA HIS A 20 -10.04 1.59 -21.32
C HIS A 20 -11.27 0.76 -21.71
N TYR A 21 -11.86 1.00 -22.89
CA TYR A 21 -13.13 0.40 -23.32
C TYR A 21 -13.03 -0.32 -24.67
N GLY A 22 -11.87 -0.86 -25.04
CA GLY A 22 -11.61 -1.47 -26.36
C GLY A 22 -12.53 -2.65 -26.77
N TYR A 23 -13.26 -3.23 -25.81
CA TYR A 23 -14.23 -4.32 -26.00
C TYR A 23 -15.69 -3.86 -26.16
N PHE A 24 -15.96 -2.58 -25.93
CA PHE A 24 -17.29 -1.99 -26.07
C PHE A 24 -17.34 -1.12 -27.33
N LYS A 25 -18.48 -1.08 -27.99
CA LYS A 25 -18.85 -0.03 -28.94
C LYS A 25 -19.51 1.07 -28.11
N LEU A 26 -18.93 2.26 -28.14
CA LEU A 26 -19.45 3.42 -27.43
C LEU A 26 -20.10 4.33 -28.47
N ASP A 27 -21.38 4.64 -28.29
CA ASP A 27 -22.04 5.71 -29.02
C ASP A 27 -22.10 6.92 -28.11
N TYR A 28 -21.45 8.01 -28.54
CA TYR A 28 -21.41 9.27 -27.82
C TYR A 28 -21.74 10.43 -28.75
N ASP A 29 -22.30 11.50 -28.18
CA ASP A 29 -22.63 12.71 -28.94
C ASP A 29 -21.37 13.54 -29.20
N ALA A 30 -21.06 13.83 -30.46
CA ALA A 30 -19.82 14.49 -30.86
C ALA A 30 -19.70 15.93 -30.32
N GLY A 31 -20.83 16.59 -30.05
CA GLY A 31 -20.84 17.96 -29.51
C GLY A 31 -20.64 18.04 -27.99
N ALA A 32 -21.27 17.13 -27.23
CA ALA A 32 -21.28 17.17 -25.76
C ALA A 32 -20.31 16.16 -25.11
N ARG A 33 -19.75 15.21 -25.88
CA ARG A 33 -18.95 14.08 -25.38
C ARG A 33 -19.66 13.30 -24.27
N ILE A 34 -20.98 13.18 -24.33
CA ILE A 34 -21.77 12.40 -23.37
C ILE A 34 -22.08 11.02 -23.96
N LEU A 35 -21.92 9.98 -23.14
CA LEU A 35 -22.20 8.60 -23.53
C LEU A 35 -23.72 8.38 -23.66
N ARG A 36 -24.20 7.98 -24.84
CA ARG A 36 -25.63 7.70 -25.07
C ARG A 36 -25.97 6.23 -24.90
N SER A 37 -25.12 5.35 -25.41
CA SER A 37 -25.26 3.91 -25.28
C SER A 37 -23.89 3.25 -25.35
N PHE A 38 -23.79 2.08 -24.74
CA PHE A 38 -22.64 1.21 -24.93
C PHE A 38 -23.14 -0.20 -25.22
N GLU A 39 -22.59 -0.82 -26.26
CA GLU A 39 -22.87 -2.20 -26.62
C GLU A 39 -21.60 -3.03 -26.51
N LEU A 40 -21.72 -4.27 -26.05
CA LEU A 40 -20.60 -5.19 -26.03
C LEU A 40 -20.27 -5.62 -27.46
N ASN A 41 -19.01 -5.47 -27.89
CA ASN A 41 -18.59 -6.01 -29.17
C ASN A 41 -18.32 -7.51 -29.06
N GLU A 42 -19.37 -8.31 -29.19
CA GLU A 42 -19.33 -9.78 -29.03
C GLU A 42 -18.23 -10.43 -29.90
N LYS A 43 -18.01 -9.97 -31.13
CA LYS A 43 -16.96 -10.51 -32.02
C LYS A 43 -15.55 -10.30 -31.44
N LYS A 44 -15.28 -9.11 -30.88
CA LYS A 44 -14.00 -8.83 -30.23
C LYS A 44 -13.84 -9.64 -28.94
N VAL A 45 -14.92 -9.77 -28.17
CA VAL A 45 -14.94 -10.56 -26.94
C VAL A 45 -14.70 -12.04 -27.23
N GLU A 46 -15.37 -12.63 -28.21
CA GLU A 46 -15.18 -14.03 -28.60
C GLU A 46 -13.78 -14.28 -29.18
N ARG A 47 -13.23 -13.34 -29.96
CA ARG A 47 -11.84 -13.42 -30.41
C ARG A 47 -10.86 -13.38 -29.23
N ALA A 48 -11.10 -12.52 -28.25
CA ALA A 48 -10.29 -12.43 -27.04
C ALA A 48 -10.42 -13.70 -26.18
N LYS A 49 -11.63 -14.23 -26.00
CA LYS A 49 -11.89 -15.50 -25.30
C LYS A 49 -11.17 -16.67 -25.96
N ARG A 50 -11.15 -16.76 -27.29
CA ARG A 50 -10.38 -17.79 -28.02
C ARG A 50 -8.86 -17.67 -27.82
N ALA A 51 -8.35 -16.46 -27.66
CA ALA A 51 -6.94 -16.20 -27.37
C ALA A 51 -6.62 -16.31 -25.87
N SER A 52 -7.63 -16.38 -25.00
CA SER A 52 -7.46 -16.52 -23.57
C SER A 52 -7.15 -17.98 -23.28
N GLY A 53 -5.97 -18.27 -22.71
CA GLY A 53 -5.65 -19.61 -22.23
C GLY A 53 -6.65 -20.07 -21.16
N PHE A 54 -6.88 -21.38 -21.07
CA PHE A 54 -7.69 -21.98 -20.02
C PHE A 54 -6.79 -22.40 -18.86
N PHE A 55 -7.26 -22.19 -17.62
CA PHE A 55 -6.66 -22.80 -16.44
C PHE A 55 -7.69 -23.75 -15.83
N SER A 56 -7.23 -24.92 -15.37
CA SER A 56 -8.05 -25.91 -14.69
C SER A 56 -7.51 -26.14 -13.29
N ILE A 57 -8.40 -26.23 -12.31
CA ILE A 57 -8.07 -26.57 -10.93
C ILE A 57 -8.70 -27.93 -10.66
N MET A 58 -7.87 -28.91 -10.35
CA MET A 58 -8.31 -30.25 -9.96
C MET A 58 -8.28 -30.34 -8.43
N THR A 59 -9.42 -30.62 -7.82
CA THR A 59 -9.53 -30.91 -6.39
C THR A 59 -9.74 -32.41 -6.18
N HIS A 60 -9.22 -32.94 -5.08
CA HIS A 60 -9.41 -34.34 -4.71
C HIS A 60 -10.19 -34.40 -3.39
N LYS A 61 -11.36 -35.06 -3.42
CA LYS A 61 -12.26 -35.24 -2.25
C LYS A 61 -12.71 -33.92 -1.59
N LEU A 62 -12.84 -32.84 -2.37
CA LEU A 62 -13.41 -31.57 -1.92
C LEU A 62 -14.60 -31.22 -2.81
N ASP A 63 -15.80 -31.27 -2.24
CA ASP A 63 -17.03 -30.82 -2.90
C ASP A 63 -17.21 -29.33 -2.66
N MET A 64 -16.67 -28.51 -3.57
CA MET A 64 -16.74 -27.06 -3.52
C MET A 64 -17.18 -26.52 -4.88
N GLY A 65 -17.98 -25.45 -4.88
CA GLY A 65 -18.40 -24.81 -6.13
C GLY A 65 -17.20 -24.23 -6.89
N ALA A 66 -17.27 -24.16 -8.22
CA ALA A 66 -16.14 -23.71 -9.06
C ALA A 66 -15.56 -22.35 -8.61
N MET A 67 -16.42 -21.41 -8.22
CA MET A 67 -16.00 -20.08 -7.74
C MET A 67 -15.33 -20.15 -6.35
N GLU A 68 -15.78 -21.06 -5.49
CA GLU A 68 -15.21 -21.27 -4.17
C GLU A 68 -13.83 -21.93 -4.28
N THR A 69 -13.72 -22.98 -5.11
CA THR A 69 -12.45 -23.63 -5.48
C THR A 69 -11.45 -22.61 -6.03
N TYR A 70 -11.90 -21.69 -6.89
CA TYR A 70 -11.06 -20.61 -7.41
C TYR A 70 -10.57 -19.66 -6.30
N ARG A 71 -11.45 -19.25 -5.39
CA ARG A 71 -11.08 -18.39 -4.25
C ARG A 71 -10.09 -19.09 -3.31
N THR A 72 -10.30 -20.37 -3.04
CA THR A 72 -9.38 -21.19 -2.23
C THR A 72 -8.03 -21.33 -2.92
N TYR A 73 -8.01 -21.61 -4.21
CA TYR A 73 -6.76 -21.67 -4.98
C TYR A 73 -6.03 -20.32 -4.99
N LYS A 74 -6.75 -19.20 -4.97
CA LYS A 74 -6.17 -17.86 -4.86
C LYS A 74 -5.36 -17.66 -3.57
N LEU A 75 -5.62 -18.40 -2.48
CA LEU A 75 -4.75 -18.36 -1.29
C LEU A 75 -3.32 -18.83 -1.59
N ARG A 76 -3.08 -19.58 -2.66
CA ARG A 76 -1.72 -19.96 -3.08
C ARG A 76 -0.85 -18.74 -3.39
N ASP A 77 -1.45 -17.64 -3.84
CA ASP A 77 -0.74 -16.36 -4.05
C ASP A 77 -0.22 -15.78 -2.73
N GLU A 78 -0.94 -15.95 -1.61
CA GLU A 78 -0.45 -15.53 -0.29
C GLU A 78 0.76 -16.36 0.16
N GLN A 79 0.85 -17.64 -0.22
CA GLN A 79 2.04 -18.45 0.02
C GLN A 79 3.24 -17.91 -0.77
N GLU A 80 3.05 -17.55 -2.04
CA GLU A 80 4.11 -16.96 -2.87
C GLU A 80 4.59 -15.62 -2.29
N LYS A 81 3.67 -14.77 -1.83
CA LYS A 81 4.02 -13.52 -1.14
C LYS A 81 4.81 -13.77 0.15
N ALA A 82 4.51 -14.83 0.89
CA ALA A 82 5.28 -15.20 2.07
C ALA A 82 6.71 -15.64 1.69
N PHE A 83 6.88 -16.44 0.64
CA PHE A 83 8.21 -16.81 0.13
C PHE A 83 8.99 -15.61 -0.40
N GLN A 84 8.33 -14.67 -1.07
CA GLN A 84 8.95 -13.41 -1.48
C GLN A 84 9.41 -12.60 -0.27
N GLN A 85 8.59 -12.54 0.79
CA GLN A 85 8.94 -11.85 2.03
C GLN A 85 10.16 -12.49 2.73
N MET A 86 10.22 -13.83 2.77
CA MET A 86 11.38 -14.56 3.29
C MET A 86 12.67 -14.19 2.56
N LYS A 87 12.62 -14.10 1.22
CA LYS A 87 13.78 -13.76 0.37
C LYS A 87 14.12 -12.25 0.39
N GLY A 88 13.15 -11.39 0.67
CA GLY A 88 13.34 -9.95 0.70
C GLY A 88 13.69 -9.48 2.10
N GLN A 89 12.67 -9.31 2.92
CA GLN A 89 12.76 -8.65 4.24
C GLN A 89 13.56 -9.47 5.25
N MET A 90 13.47 -10.80 5.20
CA MET A 90 14.13 -11.70 6.17
C MET A 90 15.48 -12.22 5.68
N VAL A 91 15.88 -11.88 4.45
CA VAL A 91 17.17 -12.25 3.84
C VAL A 91 17.49 -13.75 3.97
N ALA A 92 16.46 -14.62 3.93
CA ALA A 92 16.58 -16.07 4.09
C ALA A 92 17.05 -16.79 2.81
N ASN A 93 17.61 -16.04 1.86
CA ASN A 93 17.92 -16.41 0.48
C ASN A 93 19.09 -17.41 0.43
N ARG A 94 19.99 -17.32 1.41
CA ARG A 94 21.18 -18.17 1.54
C ARG A 94 21.28 -18.67 2.97
N GLN A 95 20.89 -19.91 3.19
CA GLN A 95 21.06 -20.59 4.48
C GLN A 95 22.53 -21.04 4.63
N ARG A 96 23.42 -20.08 4.93
CA ARG A 96 24.86 -20.35 5.13
C ARG A 96 25.13 -21.08 6.44
N ASN A 97 24.93 -22.39 6.46
CA ASN A 97 25.20 -23.27 7.60
C ASN A 97 26.07 -24.46 7.14
N TRP A 98 26.75 -25.07 8.09
CA TRP A 98 27.59 -26.25 7.86
C TRP A 98 26.99 -27.51 8.51
N SER A 99 26.28 -27.37 9.63
CA SER A 99 25.59 -28.48 10.32
C SER A 99 24.08 -28.44 10.09
N GLU A 100 23.43 -29.60 10.14
CA GLU A 100 21.97 -29.73 10.11
C GLU A 100 21.32 -29.10 11.36
N GLU A 101 21.94 -29.18 12.54
CA GLU A 101 21.45 -28.49 13.74
C GLU A 101 21.41 -26.97 13.55
N GLY A 102 22.47 -26.40 12.97
CA GLY A 102 22.51 -24.96 12.67
C GLY A 102 21.46 -24.53 11.65
N LYS A 103 21.07 -25.43 10.74
CA LYS A 103 19.96 -25.23 9.81
C LYS A 103 18.62 -25.22 10.51
N THR A 104 18.37 -26.21 11.37
CA THR A 104 17.13 -26.30 12.15
C THR A 104 16.95 -25.07 13.04
N GLY A 105 18.01 -24.63 13.73
CA GLY A 105 17.96 -23.42 14.56
C GLY A 105 17.65 -22.15 13.75
N ARG A 106 18.25 -21.98 12.56
CA ARG A 106 17.94 -20.84 11.68
C ARG A 106 16.52 -20.88 11.12
N LEU A 107 16.03 -22.07 10.78
CA LEU A 107 14.66 -22.25 10.31
C LEU A 107 13.65 -21.89 11.41
N PHE A 108 13.97 -22.22 12.68
CA PHE A 108 13.16 -21.82 13.82
C PHE A 108 13.14 -20.29 14.02
N ILE A 109 14.29 -19.63 13.93
CA ILE A 109 14.35 -18.15 13.98
C ILE A 109 13.56 -17.53 12.83
N LEU A 110 13.65 -18.10 11.62
CA LEU A 110 12.87 -17.66 10.47
C LEU A 110 11.36 -17.82 10.69
N PHE A 111 10.93 -18.91 11.33
CA PHE A 111 9.53 -19.10 11.67
C PHE A 111 9.01 -18.01 12.62
N ILE A 112 9.78 -17.68 13.66
CA ILE A 112 9.44 -16.58 14.58
C ILE A 112 9.43 -15.23 13.84
N SER A 113 10.42 -14.98 12.97
CA SER A 113 10.47 -13.72 12.22
C SER A 113 9.30 -13.56 11.26
N MET A 114 8.76 -14.66 10.70
CA MET A 114 7.53 -14.63 9.91
C MET A 114 6.31 -14.21 10.73
N ILE A 115 6.17 -14.71 11.96
CA ILE A 115 5.06 -14.33 12.84
C ILE A 115 5.12 -12.82 13.12
N LEU A 116 6.31 -12.31 13.49
CA LEU A 116 6.52 -10.89 13.73
C LEU A 116 6.31 -10.04 12.48
N GLY A 117 6.85 -10.48 11.34
CA GLY A 117 6.69 -9.80 10.05
C GLY A 117 5.23 -9.76 9.58
N SER A 118 4.45 -10.80 9.89
CA SER A 118 3.01 -10.84 9.63
C SER A 118 2.27 -9.81 10.48
N LEU A 119 2.61 -9.69 11.78
CA LEU A 119 2.04 -8.67 12.66
C LEU A 119 2.35 -7.26 12.16
N VAL A 120 3.61 -6.96 11.86
CA VAL A 120 4.03 -5.65 11.32
C VAL A 120 3.28 -5.31 10.03
N ARG A 121 3.14 -6.29 9.12
CA ARG A 121 2.41 -6.11 7.86
C ARG A 121 0.92 -5.92 8.09
N HIS A 122 0.33 -6.63 9.04
CA HIS A 122 -1.07 -6.47 9.42
C HIS A 122 -1.31 -5.06 9.95
N THR A 123 -0.54 -4.60 10.94
CA THR A 123 -0.64 -3.25 11.50
C THR A 123 -0.40 -2.17 10.45
N TRP A 124 0.57 -2.36 9.54
CA TRP A 124 0.79 -1.43 8.44
C TRP A 124 -0.42 -1.32 7.50
N ARG A 125 -1.07 -2.44 7.14
CA ARG A 125 -2.25 -2.45 6.25
C ARG A 125 -3.54 -1.92 6.89
N THR A 126 -3.70 -2.10 8.20
CA THR A 126 -4.95 -1.74 8.91
C THR A 126 -4.95 -0.32 9.46
N THR A 127 -3.80 0.36 9.45
CA THR A 127 -3.64 1.70 10.02
C THR A 127 -3.32 2.74 8.95
N LYS A 128 -3.25 4.02 9.36
CA LYS A 128 -2.85 5.16 8.50
C LYS A 128 -1.43 5.04 7.92
N LEU A 129 -0.64 4.06 8.39
CA LEU A 129 0.71 3.80 7.88
C LEU A 129 0.71 3.33 6.43
N TYR A 130 -0.39 2.75 5.94
CA TYR A 130 -0.52 2.31 4.54
C TYR A 130 -0.36 3.46 3.55
N ASP A 131 -0.86 4.65 3.90
CA ASP A 131 -0.78 5.83 3.04
C ASP A 131 0.56 6.57 3.21
N LEU A 132 1.20 6.43 4.37
CA LEU A 132 2.44 7.13 4.72
C LEU A 132 3.71 6.43 4.22
N PHE A 133 3.65 5.11 4.04
CA PHE A 133 4.79 4.25 3.68
C PHE A 133 4.41 3.30 2.55
N SER A 134 5.28 3.19 1.55
CA SER A 134 5.06 2.32 0.39
C SER A 134 5.18 0.83 0.73
N SER A 135 6.00 0.49 1.73
CA SER A 135 6.19 -0.90 2.16
C SER A 135 6.28 -1.06 3.68
N SER A 136 5.97 -2.27 4.17
CA SER A 136 6.18 -2.62 5.59
C SER A 136 7.65 -2.66 6.00
N LEU A 137 8.57 -2.73 5.05
CA LEU A 137 10.02 -2.64 5.31
C LEU A 137 10.44 -1.19 5.55
N ASP A 138 9.84 -0.24 4.83
CA ASP A 138 10.10 1.19 5.00
C ASP A 138 9.75 1.65 6.43
N VAL A 139 8.69 1.07 7.02
CA VAL A 139 8.31 1.27 8.42
C VAL A 139 9.43 0.84 9.37
N LEU A 140 10.06 -0.32 9.10
CA LEU A 140 11.18 -0.82 9.90
C LEU A 140 12.46 0.01 9.69
N ASP A 141 12.71 0.44 8.45
CA ASP A 141 13.86 1.28 8.11
C ASP A 141 13.79 2.67 8.76
N GLU A 142 12.60 3.27 8.84
CA GLU A 142 12.41 4.55 9.54
C GLU A 142 12.77 4.45 11.03
N MET A 143 12.41 3.32 11.65
CA MET A 143 12.71 3.03 13.06
C MET A 143 14.18 2.64 13.29
N ARG A 144 14.93 2.30 12.24
CA ARG A 144 16.35 1.87 12.33
C ARG A 144 17.30 2.97 12.82
N SER A 145 16.90 4.23 12.67
CA SER A 145 17.67 5.36 13.16
C SER A 145 17.68 5.47 14.69
N ILE A 146 16.71 4.84 15.37
CA ILE A 146 16.62 4.86 16.83
C ILE A 146 17.73 3.97 17.42
N ARG A 147 18.59 4.57 18.23
CA ARG A 147 19.72 3.88 18.88
C ARG A 147 19.70 4.12 20.39
N CYS A 148 20.02 3.08 21.14
CA CYS A 148 20.38 3.19 22.55
C CYS A 148 21.90 3.28 22.65
N VAL A 149 22.41 4.39 23.19
CA VAL A 149 23.84 4.64 23.35
C VAL A 149 24.19 4.51 24.83
N GLU A 150 25.05 3.56 25.13
CA GLU A 150 25.58 3.35 26.48
C GLU A 150 27.04 3.80 26.53
N HIS A 151 27.40 4.63 27.51
CA HIS A 151 28.78 5.01 27.79
C HIS A 151 29.13 4.52 29.20
N LYS A 152 30.33 3.95 29.39
CA LYS A 152 30.80 3.53 30.71
C LYS A 152 30.82 4.73 31.66
N GLY A 153 30.05 4.65 32.76
CA GLY A 153 29.95 5.72 33.76
C GLY A 153 28.95 6.84 33.46
N ARG A 154 28.17 6.77 32.37
CA ARG A 154 27.08 7.72 32.08
C ARG A 154 25.74 7.00 31.96
N ALA A 155 24.65 7.75 32.18
CA ALA A 155 23.30 7.24 31.97
C ALA A 155 23.08 6.86 30.49
N LYS A 156 22.29 5.81 30.27
CA LYS A 156 21.92 5.36 28.92
C LYS A 156 21.05 6.43 28.27
N PHE A 157 21.35 6.79 27.03
CA PHE A 157 20.56 7.77 26.27
C PHE A 157 20.02 7.12 24.99
N ILE A 158 18.73 7.31 24.72
CA ILE A 158 18.06 6.86 23.50
C ILE A 158 17.87 8.07 22.60
N THR A 159 18.18 7.93 21.31
CA THR A 159 17.93 8.99 20.33
C THR A 159 16.44 9.36 20.26
N PRO A 160 16.09 10.64 20.07
CA PRO A 160 14.71 11.07 20.06
C PRO A 160 13.92 10.49 18.88
N PHE A 161 12.63 10.23 19.12
CA PHE A 161 11.65 9.82 18.12
C PHE A 161 11.09 11.08 17.45
N VAL A 162 11.19 11.17 16.12
CA VAL A 162 10.83 12.38 15.38
C VAL A 162 9.94 12.05 14.17
N GLY A 163 8.99 12.95 13.87
CA GLY A 163 8.18 12.90 12.65
C GLY A 163 7.38 11.61 12.52
N LYS A 164 7.61 10.86 11.44
CA LYS A 164 6.87 9.64 11.11
C LYS A 164 7.06 8.51 12.14
N GLN A 165 8.12 8.57 12.94
CA GLN A 165 8.36 7.60 14.02
C GLN A 165 7.28 7.65 15.11
N LEU A 166 6.72 8.84 15.35
CA LEU A 166 5.63 9.01 16.32
C LEU A 166 4.34 8.38 15.78
N ASP A 167 4.06 8.55 14.49
CA ASP A 167 2.90 7.92 13.83
C ASP A 167 3.01 6.39 13.88
N ILE A 168 4.23 5.85 13.72
CA ILE A 168 4.50 4.43 13.90
C ILE A 168 4.25 4.02 15.36
N CYS A 169 4.79 4.75 16.34
CA CYS A 169 4.54 4.44 17.75
C CYS A 169 3.05 4.43 18.11
N GLU A 170 2.28 5.41 17.61
CA GLU A 170 0.82 5.46 17.81
C GLU A 170 0.12 4.25 17.17
N ALA A 171 0.46 3.91 15.93
CA ALA A 171 -0.13 2.80 15.20
C ALA A 171 0.14 1.43 15.85
N PHE A 172 1.32 1.26 16.47
CA PHE A 172 1.69 0.03 17.18
C PHE A 172 1.30 0.06 18.67
N GLY A 173 0.75 1.16 19.18
CA GLY A 173 0.35 1.29 20.59
C GLY A 173 1.52 1.45 21.57
N PHE A 174 2.69 1.91 21.11
CA PHE A 174 3.85 2.15 21.95
C PHE A 174 3.83 3.53 22.59
N ALA A 175 4.04 3.61 23.91
CA ALA A 175 4.34 4.86 24.58
C ALA A 175 5.81 5.21 24.40
N VAL A 176 6.09 6.40 23.84
CA VAL A 176 7.46 6.90 23.69
C VAL A 176 8.10 7.09 25.08
N PRO A 177 9.33 6.58 25.32
CA PRO A 177 10.01 6.75 26.61
C PRO A 177 10.16 8.22 27.01
N LYS A 178 10.04 8.51 28.31
CA LYS A 178 10.16 9.88 28.85
C LYS A 178 11.52 10.47 28.49
N GLY A 179 11.52 11.66 27.87
CA GLY A 179 12.74 12.36 27.41
C GLY A 179 13.22 11.98 26.00
N CYS A 180 12.50 11.09 25.30
CA CYS A 180 12.82 10.69 23.92
C CYS A 180 11.80 11.23 22.90
N GLY A 181 10.83 12.03 23.32
CA GLY A 181 9.93 12.73 22.40
C GLY A 181 10.61 13.98 21.82
N PRO A 182 10.03 14.59 20.76
CA PRO A 182 10.56 15.85 20.25
C PRO A 182 10.40 16.96 21.31
N ASP A 183 11.51 17.56 21.73
CA ASP A 183 11.51 18.73 22.63
C ASP A 183 10.75 19.94 22.04
N TYR A 184 10.60 19.96 20.70
CA TYR A 184 9.91 21.01 19.97
C TYR A 184 8.66 20.47 19.26
N THR A 185 7.49 20.74 19.83
CA THR A 185 6.22 20.60 19.11
C THR A 185 5.96 21.89 18.35
N SER A 186 6.14 21.88 17.02
CA SER A 186 5.75 23.04 16.21
C SER A 186 4.25 23.28 16.43
N LYS A 187 3.86 24.45 16.95
CA LYS A 187 2.44 24.82 17.05
C LYS A 187 1.82 24.64 15.66
N LYS A 188 0.80 23.79 15.54
CA LYS A 188 0.02 23.63 14.28
C LYS A 188 -0.26 25.03 13.75
N LYS A 189 0.27 25.35 12.55
CA LYS A 189 -0.01 26.65 11.92
C LYS A 189 -1.52 26.76 11.77
N HIS A 190 -2.13 27.71 12.48
CA HIS A 190 -3.52 28.08 12.20
C HIS A 190 -3.65 28.41 10.71
N PRO A 191 -4.82 28.15 10.08
CA PRO A 191 -5.05 28.56 8.70
C PRO A 191 -4.63 30.03 8.52
N PRO A 192 -3.98 30.39 7.39
CA PRO A 192 -3.43 31.72 7.22
C PRO A 192 -4.54 32.75 7.43
N LYS A 193 -4.41 33.55 8.50
CA LYS A 193 -5.32 34.68 8.73
C LYS A 193 -5.19 35.62 7.53
N ARG A 194 -6.34 36.04 6.98
CA ARG A 194 -6.42 36.97 5.85
C ARG A 194 -5.52 38.17 6.17
N GLY A 195 -4.52 38.41 5.31
CA GLY A 195 -3.53 39.46 5.50
C GLY A 195 -4.17 40.84 5.63
N ARG A 196 -3.42 41.81 6.19
CA ARG A 196 -3.86 43.19 6.36
C ARG A 196 -4.40 43.72 5.02
N PRO A 197 -5.64 44.23 4.95
CA PRO A 197 -6.18 44.75 3.72
C PRO A 197 -5.28 45.88 3.19
N PRO A 198 -5.04 45.95 1.86
CA PRO A 198 -4.20 46.99 1.29
C PRO A 198 -4.78 48.37 1.61
N LYS A 199 -3.90 49.32 1.93
CA LYS A 199 -4.30 50.73 2.14
C LYS A 199 -4.97 51.23 0.87
N LYS A 200 -6.16 51.85 1.02
CA LYS A 200 -6.81 52.55 -0.09
C LYS A 200 -5.88 53.67 -0.55
N ILE A 201 -5.48 53.62 -1.82
CA ILE A 201 -4.77 54.70 -2.49
C ILE A 201 -5.79 55.86 -2.62
N ILE A 202 -5.44 57.03 -2.10
CA ILE A 202 -6.23 58.26 -2.24
C ILE A 202 -5.52 59.12 -3.29
N GLU A 203 -6.27 59.86 -4.10
CA GLU A 203 -5.87 60.70 -5.25
C GLU A 203 -4.73 61.73 -5.04
N ARG A 204 -4.03 61.71 -3.90
CA ARG A 204 -2.85 62.55 -3.66
C ARG A 204 -1.50 61.85 -3.96
N ASP A 205 -1.53 60.58 -4.35
CA ASP A 205 -0.32 59.78 -4.65
C ASP A 205 -0.17 59.42 -6.14
N LEU A 206 -0.80 60.19 -7.05
CA LEU A 206 -0.53 60.17 -8.50
C LEU A 206 0.27 61.42 -8.91
#